data_AF-A0A5B7JIZ8-F1
#
_entry.id   AF-A0A5B7JIZ8-F1
#
_cell.length_a   1.000
_cell.length_b   1.000
_cell.length_c   1.000
_cell.angle_alpha   90.00
_cell.angle_beta   90.00
_cell.angle_gamma   90.00
#
_symmetry.space_group_name_H-M   'P 1'
#
loop_
_entity.id
_entity.type
_entity.pdbx_description
1 polymer ?
#
loop_
_entity_poly.entity_id
_entity_poly.type
_entity_poly.pdbx_seq_one_letter_code
_entity_poly.pdbx_strand_id
1 'polypeptide(L)' 'MALSLHETYPGHHLEAIYTKLNPSIPIFRKYVDYTSGINAPARFPLRTAITEGWGLYSEFLGEELGLYTDPYQR' A
#
# COMPACT_ATOMS: atom_id res chain seq x y z
N MET A 1 9.24 -9.45 -11.10
CA MET A 1 8.03 -9.99 -10.45
C MET A 1 7.73 -9.27 -9.14
N ALA A 2 8.77 -8.83 -8.42
CA ALA A 2 8.68 -7.90 -7.28
C ALA A 2 7.75 -6.70 -7.54
N LEU A 3 7.95 -5.96 -8.64
CA LEU A 3 7.08 -4.82 -8.98
C LEU A 3 5.59 -5.19 -9.09
N SER A 4 5.26 -6.35 -9.66
CA SER A 4 3.87 -6.79 -9.74
C SER A 4 3.30 -7.10 -8.36
N LEU A 5 4.07 -7.73 -7.48
CA LEU A 5 3.66 -7.98 -6.09
C LEU A 5 3.50 -6.68 -5.29
N HIS A 6 4.39 -5.71 -5.50
CA HIS A 6 4.36 -4.38 -4.87
C HIS A 6 3.13 -3.58 -5.28
N GLU A 7 2.87 -3.47 -6.58
CA GLU A 7 1.86 -2.55 -7.10
C GLU A 7 0.46 -3.18 -7.13
N THR A 8 0.37 -4.50 -7.27
CA THR A 8 -0.90 -5.19 -7.53
C THR A 8 -1.30 -6.10 -6.38
N TYR A 9 -1.12 -7.41 -6.53
CA TYR A 9 -1.53 -8.42 -5.58
C TYR A 9 -0.28 -9.15 -5.06
N PRO A 10 -0.03 -9.17 -3.73
CA PRO A 10 -0.89 -8.67 -2.65
C PRO A 10 -0.68 -7.19 -2.24
N GLY A 11 0.13 -6.42 -2.97
CA GLY A 11 0.53 -5.06 -2.62
C GLY A 11 -0.54 -3.95 -2.73
N HIS A 12 -0.17 -2.80 -3.30
CA HIS A 12 -0.95 -1.56 -3.25
C HIS A 12 -2.40 -1.70 -3.71
N HIS A 13 -2.63 -2.44 -4.79
CA HIS A 13 -4.00 -2.63 -5.29
C HIS A 13 -4.90 -3.31 -4.25
N LEU A 14 -4.39 -4.35 -3.59
CA LEU A 14 -5.14 -5.07 -2.56
C LEU A 14 -5.33 -4.21 -1.30
N GLU A 15 -4.27 -3.53 -0.83
CA GLU A 15 -4.33 -2.61 0.31
C GLU A 15 -5.41 -1.53 0.10
N ALA A 16 -5.44 -0.94 -1.10
CA ALA A 16 -6.41 0.09 -1.47
C ALA A 16 -7.84 -0.46 -1.48
N ILE A 17 -8.07 -1.67 -1.98
CA ILE A 17 -9.39 -2.32 -1.98
C ILE A 17 -9.89 -2.51 -0.54
N TYR A 18 -9.09 -3.13 0.33
CA TYR A 18 -9.49 -3.36 1.72
C TYR A 18 -9.75 -2.06 2.47
N THR A 19 -8.90 -1.06 2.26
CA THR A 19 -9.08 0.26 2.89
C THR A 19 -10.36 0.93 2.42
N LYS A 20 -10.65 0.94 1.11
CA LYS A 20 -11.81 1.63 0.53
C LYS A 20 -13.13 0.90 0.81
N LEU A 21 -13.15 -0.43 0.80
CA LEU A 21 -14.37 -1.21 0.97
C LEU A 21 -14.75 -1.46 2.42
N ASN A 22 -13.84 -1.30 3.38
CA ASN A 22 -14.17 -1.52 4.79
C ASN A 22 -15.10 -0.41 5.34
N PRO A 23 -16.33 -0.75 5.80
CA PRO A 23 -17.28 0.23 6.33
C PRO A 23 -16.92 0.72 7.74
N SER A 24 -16.06 0.01 8.48
CA SER A 24 -15.66 0.42 9.84
C SER A 24 -14.56 1.49 9.86
N ILE A 25 -13.90 1.74 8.73
CA ILE A 25 -12.84 2.75 8.62
C ILE A 25 -13.46 4.14 8.40
N PRO A 26 -13.20 5.13 9.28
CA PRO A 26 -13.66 6.49 9.09
C PRO A 26 -13.17 7.11 7.77
N ILE A 27 -14.00 7.96 7.15
CA ILE A 27 -13.74 8.56 5.82
C ILE A 27 -12.38 9.28 5.79
N PHE A 28 -12.01 10.00 6.85
CA PHE A 28 -10.72 10.71 6.92
C PHE A 28 -9.49 9.79 6.96
N ARG A 29 -9.65 8.51 7.31
CA ARG A 29 -8.60 7.48 7.21
C ARG A 29 -8.67 6.71 5.90
N LYS A 30 -9.83 6.70 5.24
CA LYS A 30 -10.03 6.01 3.96
C LYS A 30 -9.39 6.75 2.79
N TYR A 31 -9.57 8.07 2.74
CA TYR A 31 -9.10 8.92 1.65
C TYR A 31 -7.98 9.84 2.11
N VAL A 32 -6.83 9.74 1.45
CA VAL A 32 -5.67 10.63 1.68
C VAL A 32 -6.06 12.08 1.41
N ASP A 33 -6.84 12.33 0.35
CA ASP A 33 -7.25 13.68 -0.04
C ASP A 33 -8.44 14.23 0.76
N TYR A 34 -8.83 13.59 1.87
CA TYR A 34 -9.94 14.08 2.70
C TYR A 34 -9.64 15.48 3.29
N THR A 35 -8.37 15.87 3.38
CA THR A 35 -7.96 17.19 3.83
C THR A 35 -7.04 17.86 2.84
N SER A 36 -7.35 19.11 2.47
CA SER A 36 -6.53 19.92 1.57
C SER A 36 -5.15 20.20 2.18
N GLY A 37 -4.08 19.84 1.46
CA GLY A 37 -2.69 20.05 1.89
C GLY A 37 -2.28 21.53 2.04
N ILE A 38 -3.12 22.46 1.60
CA ILE A 38 -2.92 23.92 1.73
C ILE A 38 -3.67 24.54 2.92
N ASN A 39 -4.59 23.80 3.57
CA ASN A 39 -5.38 24.33 4.68
C ASN A 39 -4.70 24.03 6.01
N ALA A 40 -4.64 25.04 6.89
CA ALA A 40 -4.10 24.89 8.23
C ALA A 40 -5.12 24.21 9.20
N PRO A 41 -4.68 23.34 10.12
CA PRO A 41 -3.31 22.83 10.23
C PRO A 41 -3.02 21.90 9.05
N ALA A 42 -1.82 22.04 8.46
CA ALA A 42 -1.38 21.20 7.37
C ALA A 42 -1.43 19.73 7.83
N ARG A 43 -2.49 19.03 7.43
CA ARG A 43 -2.58 17.60 7.57
C ARG A 43 -1.87 17.05 6.35
N PHE A 44 -0.64 16.61 6.53
CA PHE A 44 0.00 15.68 5.60
C PHE A 44 -0.59 14.31 5.89
N PRO A 45 -1.60 13.84 5.14
CA PRO A 45 -2.23 12.55 5.38
C PRO A 45 -1.42 11.44 4.68
N LEU A 46 -0.09 11.61 4.59
CA LEU A 46 0.77 10.67 3.93
C LEU A 46 0.95 9.46 4.83
N ARG A 47 0.34 8.34 4.41
CA ARG A 47 0.55 7.03 5.01
C ARG A 47 1.72 6.29 4.35
N THR A 48 2.70 7.02 3.82
CA THR A 48 3.82 6.47 3.04
C THR A 48 4.50 5.30 3.75
N ALA A 49 4.79 5.42 5.05
CA ALA A 49 5.40 4.32 5.79
C ALA A 49 4.56 3.03 5.83
N ILE A 50 3.23 3.16 5.85
CA ILE A 50 2.31 2.01 5.83
C ILE A 50 2.15 1.48 4.40
N THR A 51 1.89 2.36 3.43
CA THR A 51 1.62 1.98 2.04
C THR A 51 2.87 1.40 1.36
N GLU A 52 4.00 2.10 1.42
CA GLU A 52 5.27 1.60 0.87
C GLU A 52 5.79 0.41 1.68
N GLY A 53 5.60 0.44 3.01
CA GLY A 53 5.96 -0.68 3.88
C GLY A 53 5.19 -1.96 3.54
N TRP A 54 3.90 -1.85 3.19
CA TRP A 54 3.09 -2.96 2.71
C TRP A 54 3.54 -3.47 1.32
N GLY A 55 3.91 -2.55 0.42
CA GLY A 55 4.49 -2.88 -0.88
C GLY A 55 5.78 -3.71 -0.74
N LEU A 56 6.73 -3.22 0.06
CA LEU A 56 7.99 -3.92 0.35
C LEU A 56 7.78 -5.26 1.09
N TYR A 57 6.83 -5.31 2.03
CA TYR A 57 6.43 -6.57 2.65
C TYR A 57 5.89 -7.57 1.62
N SER A 58 5.08 -7.11 0.67
CA SER A 58 4.51 -7.95 -0.38
C SER A 58 5.56 -8.50 -1.34
N GLU A 59 6.60 -7.71 -1.64
CA GLU A 59 7.78 -8.19 -2.37
C GLU A 59 8.51 -9.31 -1.62
N PHE A 60 8.75 -9.11 -0.32
CA PHE A 60 9.40 -10.10 0.53
C PHE A 60 8.57 -11.38 0.66
N LEU A 61 7.24 -11.25 0.78
CA LEU A 61 6.33 -12.40 0.80
C LEU A 61 6.45 -13.25 -0.47
N GLY A 62 6.75 -12.65 -1.62
CA GLY A 62 7.04 -13.40 -2.86
C GLY A 62 8.25 -14.33 -2.74
N GLU A 63 9.25 -13.95 -1.93
CA GLU A 63 10.42 -14.80 -1.63
C GLU A 63 10.00 -15.97 -0.74
N GLU A 64 9.24 -15.69 0.32
CA GLU A 64 8.75 -16.73 1.25
C GLU A 64 7.84 -17.75 0.55
N LEU A 65 7.07 -17.32 -0.45
CA LEU A 65 6.20 -18.16 -1.26
C LEU A 65 6.94 -18.88 -2.42
N GLY A 66 8.24 -18.64 -2.59
CA GLY A 66 9.05 -19.25 -3.65
C GLY A 66 8.67 -18.80 -5.06
N LEU A 67 8.10 -17.60 -5.21
CA LEU A 67 7.67 -17.09 -6.52
C LEU A 67 8.88 -16.72 -7.39
N TYR A 68 9.99 -16.30 -6.79
CA TYR A 68 11.21 -15.96 -7.53
C TYR A 68 11.98 -17.21 -7.92
N THR A 69 11.89 -17.56 -9.20
CA THR A 69 12.57 -18.74 -9.80
C THR A 69 13.94 -18.40 -10.38
N ASP A 70 14.25 -17.11 -10.53
CA ASP A 70 15.52 -16.60 -11.07
C ASP A 70 16.13 -15.56 -10.10
N PRO A 71 17.43 -15.63 -9.79
CA PRO A 71 18.12 -14.66 -8.93
C PRO A 71 17.93 -13.18 -9.31
N TYR A 72 17.66 -12.85 -10.58
CA TYR A 72 17.41 -11.48 -11.04
C TYR A 72 15.99 -10.97 -10.77
N GLN A 73 15.10 -11.80 -10.22
CA GLN A 73 13.70 -11.42 -9.97
C GLN A 73 13.48 -10.76 -8.61
N ARG A 74 14.48 -10.81 -7.73
CA ARG A 74 14.52 -10.17 -6.40
C ARG A 74 15.03 -8.74 -6.48
#